data_AF-A0A327SC85-F1
#
_entry.id   AF-A0A327SC85-F1
#
_cell.length_a   1.000
_cell.length_b   1.000
_cell.length_c   1.000
_cell.angle_alpha   90.00
_cell.angle_beta   90.00
_cell.angle_gamma   90.00
#
_symmetry.space_group_name_H-M   'P 1'
#
loop_
_entity.id
_entity.type
_entity.pdbx_description
1 polymer ?
#
loop_
_entity_poly.entity_id
_entity_poly.type
_entity_poly.pdbx_seq_one_letter_code
_entity_poly.pdbx_strand_id
1 'polypeptide(L)'
;MKRMIFLILLLPCCKVEKYTGYVYGLDNKPLPRVTVTALHENEKTLTDSTGYFELDKLHDISGELVFQKAGFSTDTITSIQIQNGEQQKRRFKGERIYLLKKSYKDSIFRANGVIRK
;
A
#
# COMPACT_ATOMS: atom_id res chain seq x y z
N MET A 1 6.77 -58.40 -8.03
CA MET A 1 7.62 -57.32 -7.49
C MET A 1 7.66 -56.17 -8.48
N LYS A 2 7.33 -54.94 -8.01
CA LYS A 2 7.68 -53.63 -8.62
C LYS A 2 6.92 -53.35 -9.95
N ARG A 3 6.43 -52.15 -10.27
CA ARG A 3 6.82 -50.80 -9.88
C ARG A 3 5.56 -49.94 -9.73
N MET A 4 5.32 -49.42 -8.53
CA MET A 4 4.34 -48.35 -8.35
C MET A 4 5.06 -47.04 -8.71
N ILE A 5 4.71 -46.47 -9.86
CA ILE A 5 5.19 -45.13 -10.26
C ILE A 5 4.34 -44.13 -9.47
N PHE A 6 4.87 -43.63 -8.37
CA PHE A 6 4.34 -42.44 -7.70
C PHE A 6 4.86 -41.21 -8.46
N LEU A 7 4.05 -40.72 -9.39
CA LEU A 7 4.31 -39.43 -10.05
C LEU A 7 3.94 -38.32 -9.05
N ILE A 8 4.90 -37.95 -8.20
CA ILE A 8 4.78 -36.76 -7.34
C ILE A 8 4.83 -35.56 -8.28
N LEU A 9 3.66 -35.01 -8.61
CA LEU A 9 3.54 -33.70 -9.24
C LEU A 9 4.17 -32.67 -8.29
N LEU A 10 5.38 -32.24 -8.61
CA LEU A 10 6.00 -31.05 -8.06
C LEU A 10 5.15 -29.85 -8.52
N LEU A 11 4.09 -29.52 -7.79
CA LEU A 11 3.42 -28.22 -7.93
C LEU A 11 4.46 -27.15 -7.58
N PRO A 12 4.92 -26.32 -8.52
CA PRO A 12 5.71 -25.17 -8.14
C PRO A 12 4.75 -24.24 -7.39
N CYS A 13 4.88 -24.21 -6.06
CA CYS A 13 4.22 -23.20 -5.25
C CYS A 13 4.93 -21.86 -5.55
N CYS A 14 4.53 -21.21 -6.64
CA CYS A 14 4.93 -19.84 -6.92
C CYS A 14 4.29 -18.96 -5.86
N LYS A 15 5.00 -18.70 -4.76
CA LYS A 15 4.61 -17.68 -3.80
C LYS A 15 4.77 -16.33 -4.48
N VAL A 16 3.67 -15.76 -4.95
CA VAL A 16 3.62 -14.37 -5.38
C VAL A 16 3.87 -13.50 -4.15
N GLU A 17 4.89 -12.65 -4.20
CA GLU A 17 5.12 -11.68 -3.13
C GLU A 17 3.93 -10.72 -3.10
N LYS A 18 3.53 -10.28 -1.89
CA LYS A 18 2.41 -9.35 -1.75
C LYS A 18 2.84 -8.07 -1.05
N TYR A 19 2.21 -6.98 -1.45
CA TYR A 19 2.10 -5.77 -0.65
C TYR A 19 0.94 -5.93 0.32
N THR A 20 1.22 -5.63 1.58
CA THR A 20 0.24 -5.72 2.67
C THR A 20 0.38 -4.54 3.60
N GLY A 21 -0.71 -4.13 4.22
CA GLY A 21 -0.69 -3.06 5.19
C GLY A 21 -2.08 -2.65 5.62
N TYR A 22 -2.14 -1.60 6.43
CA TYR A 22 -3.39 -1.09 6.94
C TYR A 22 -3.49 0.41 6.74
N VAL A 23 -4.63 0.90 6.30
CA VAL A 23 -4.86 2.32 6.05
C VAL A 23 -5.77 2.92 7.14
N TYR A 24 -5.31 4.02 7.72
CA TYR A 24 -5.96 4.72 8.82
C TYR A 24 -6.13 6.21 8.53
N GLY A 25 -7.09 6.85 9.19
CA GLY A 25 -7.12 8.30 9.32
C GLY A 25 -6.18 8.76 10.44
N LEU A 26 -5.82 10.05 10.44
CA LEU A 26 -5.05 10.64 11.56
C LEU A 26 -5.79 10.58 12.91
N ASP A 27 -7.10 10.36 12.89
CA ASP A 27 -7.92 10.07 14.08
C ASP A 27 -7.79 8.61 14.56
N ASN A 28 -6.80 7.86 14.05
CA ASN A 28 -6.54 6.45 14.34
C ASN A 28 -7.70 5.50 14.00
N LYS A 29 -8.65 5.93 13.16
CA LYS A 29 -9.73 5.07 12.69
C LYS A 29 -9.33 4.31 11.42
N PRO A 30 -9.62 3.00 11.32
CA PRO A 30 -9.36 2.25 10.10
C PRO A 30 -10.21 2.81 8.96
N LEU A 31 -9.65 2.85 7.76
CA LEU A 31 -10.32 3.36 6.57
C LEU A 31 -10.68 2.21 5.63
N PRO A 32 -11.95 1.78 5.59
CA PRO A 32 -12.38 0.80 4.61
C PRO A 32 -12.55 1.40 3.23
N ARG A 33 -12.48 0.55 2.20
CA ARG A 33 -12.69 0.93 0.79
C ARG A 33 -11.78 2.07 0.33
N VAL A 34 -10.53 2.07 0.79
CA VAL A 34 -9.45 2.85 0.18
C VAL A 34 -9.01 2.07 -1.04
N THR A 35 -8.98 2.71 -2.21
CA THR A 35 -8.37 2.14 -3.40
C THR A 35 -6.86 2.21 -3.25
N VAL A 36 -6.19 1.07 -3.34
CA VAL A 36 -4.74 0.96 -3.35
C VAL A 36 -4.34 0.45 -4.73
N THR A 37 -3.58 1.25 -5.47
CA THR A 37 -3.16 0.95 -6.85
C THR A 37 -1.65 0.84 -6.91
N ALA A 38 -1.12 -0.23 -7.48
CA ALA A 38 0.28 -0.30 -7.89
C ALA A 38 0.46 0.46 -9.21
N LEU A 39 1.08 1.63 -9.15
CA LEU A 39 1.06 2.63 -10.24
C LEU A 39 1.55 2.08 -11.58
N HIS A 40 2.54 1.19 -11.54
CA HIS A 40 3.22 0.65 -12.73
C HIS A 40 2.76 -0.77 -13.09
N GLU A 41 1.89 -1.38 -12.29
CA GLU A 41 1.50 -2.79 -12.43
C GLU A 41 0.05 -2.98 -12.88
N ASN A 42 -0.72 -1.89 -13.06
CA ASN A 42 -2.18 -1.91 -13.34
C ASN A 42 -3.03 -2.70 -12.32
N GLU A 43 -2.42 -3.16 -11.22
CA GLU A 43 -3.06 -3.90 -10.15
C GLU A 43 -3.64 -2.95 -9.11
N LYS A 44 -4.82 -3.31 -8.59
CA LYS A 44 -5.48 -2.55 -7.52
C LYS A 44 -6.28 -3.43 -6.60
N THR A 45 -6.43 -2.97 -5.36
CA THR A 45 -7.26 -3.61 -4.34
C THR A 45 -8.04 -2.56 -3.55
N LEU A 46 -8.97 -3.01 -2.72
CA LEU A 46 -9.69 -2.17 -1.77
C LEU A 46 -9.37 -2.61 -0.35
N THR A 47 -9.19 -1.66 0.55
CA THR A 47 -9.09 -1.99 1.98
C THR A 47 -10.40 -2.55 2.52
N ASP A 48 -10.30 -3.50 3.45
CA ASP A 48 -11.45 -4.10 4.13
C ASP A 48 -11.96 -3.24 5.31
N SER A 49 -12.92 -3.77 6.07
CA SER A 49 -13.51 -3.10 7.25
C SER A 49 -12.50 -2.71 8.34
N THR A 50 -11.37 -3.42 8.43
CA THR A 50 -10.28 -3.17 9.38
C THR A 50 -9.22 -2.22 8.81
N GLY A 51 -9.40 -1.78 7.57
CA GLY A 51 -8.44 -0.96 6.83
C GLY A 51 -7.31 -1.77 6.19
N TYR A 52 -7.34 -3.10 6.29
CA TYR A 52 -6.32 -3.98 5.74
C TYR A 52 -6.41 -4.05 4.21
N PHE A 53 -5.26 -4.07 3.52
CA PHE A 53 -5.17 -4.40 2.11
C PHE A 53 -4.13 -5.49 1.87
N GLU A 54 -4.38 -6.26 0.81
CA GLU A 54 -3.45 -7.18 0.20
C GLU A 54 -3.49 -6.99 -1.32
N LEU A 55 -2.32 -6.87 -1.93
CA LEU A 55 -2.14 -6.65 -3.36
C LEU A 55 -0.97 -7.50 -3.85
N ASP A 56 -1.20 -8.27 -4.91
CA ASP A 56 -0.13 -9.06 -5.52
C ASP A 56 0.93 -8.12 -6.11
N LYS A 57 2.19 -8.43 -5.85
CA LYS A 57 3.35 -7.71 -6.39
C LYS A 57 3.84 -8.46 -7.61
N LEU A 58 3.68 -7.87 -8.78
CA LEU A 58 4.04 -8.52 -10.04
C LEU A 58 5.54 -8.45 -10.31
N HIS A 59 6.21 -7.34 -9.94
CA HIS A 59 7.62 -7.13 -10.25
C HIS A 59 8.41 -6.74 -9.00
N ASP A 60 9.66 -7.20 -8.92
CA ASP A 60 10.52 -6.98 -7.74
C ASP A 60 11.19 -5.59 -7.70
N ILE A 61 10.85 -4.73 -8.65
CA ILE A 61 11.37 -3.37 -8.84
C ILE A 61 10.65 -2.43 -7.85
N SER A 62 11.23 -1.28 -7.53
CA SER A 62 10.64 -0.27 -6.65
C SER A 62 9.28 0.21 -7.17
N GLY A 63 8.20 -0.42 -6.73
CA GLY A 63 6.83 0.00 -7.03
C GLY A 63 6.40 1.21 -6.20
N GLU A 64 5.48 2.00 -6.74
CA GLU A 64 4.76 3.06 -6.02
C GLU A 64 3.32 2.62 -5.80
N LEU A 65 2.83 2.75 -4.56
CA LEU A 65 1.42 2.53 -4.25
C LEU A 65 0.71 3.87 -4.10
N VAL A 66 -0.39 4.02 -4.83
CA VAL A 66 -1.27 5.18 -4.77
C VAL A 66 -2.50 4.83 -3.93
N PHE A 67 -2.78 5.65 -2.92
CA PHE A 67 -3.88 5.49 -1.98
C PHE A 67 -4.94 6.55 -2.23
N GLN A 68 -6.18 6.14 -2.52
CA GLN A 68 -7.28 7.04 -2.86
C GLN A 68 -8.55 6.71 -2.08
N LYS A 69 -9.16 7.76 -1.50
CA LYS A 69 -10.47 7.68 -0.85
C LYS A 69 -11.18 9.03 -0.89
N ALA A 70 -12.48 9.04 -1.16
CA ALA A 70 -13.28 10.25 -1.11
C ALA A 70 -13.20 10.93 0.28
N GLY A 71 -13.03 12.26 0.30
CA GLY A 71 -12.81 13.03 1.53
C GLY A 71 -11.37 13.06 2.05
N PHE A 72 -10.46 12.25 1.48
CA PHE A 72 -9.04 12.19 1.84
C PHE A 72 -8.16 12.66 0.68
N SER A 73 -6.99 13.20 1.01
CA SER A 73 -5.96 13.53 0.04
C SER A 73 -5.39 12.24 -0.53
N THR A 74 -5.19 12.19 -1.84
CA THR A 74 -4.43 11.12 -2.48
C THR A 74 -3.00 11.16 -1.99
N ASP A 75 -2.44 10.00 -1.69
CA ASP A 75 -1.04 9.85 -1.30
C ASP A 75 -0.35 8.78 -2.15
N THR A 76 0.92 8.99 -2.46
CA THR A 76 1.74 8.07 -3.27
C THR A 76 2.99 7.75 -2.48
N ILE A 77 3.20 6.46 -2.19
CA ILE A 77 4.28 6.01 -1.32
C ILE A 77 5.13 4.98 -2.06
N THR A 78 6.45 5.19 -2.06
CA THR A 78 7.42 4.26 -2.64
C THR A 78 7.54 3.00 -1.79
N SER A 79 7.62 1.83 -2.43
CA SER A 79 7.81 0.54 -1.76
C SER A 79 9.23 0.32 -1.23
N ILE A 80 10.18 1.19 -1.60
CA ILE A 80 11.54 1.20 -1.09
C ILE A 80 11.78 2.53 -0.38
N GLN A 81 12.29 2.44 0.85
CA GLN A 81 12.79 3.58 1.60
C GLN A 81 14.30 3.47 1.72
N ILE A 82 15.02 4.50 1.26
CA ILE A 82 16.47 4.61 1.41
C ILE A 82 16.75 5.41 2.69
N GLN A 83 17.57 4.86 3.59
CA GLN A 83 18.08 5.57 4.76
C GLN A 83 19.60 5.68 4.69
N ASN A 84 20.10 6.90 4.87
CA ASN A 84 21.53 7.24 4.94
C ASN A 84 22.39 6.66 3.79
N GLY A 85 21.83 6.59 2.58
CA GLY A 85 22.57 6.18 1.37
C GLY A 85 22.83 4.68 1.20
N GLU A 86 22.61 3.84 2.22
CA GLU A 86 23.00 2.42 2.18
C GLU A 86 21.86 1.44 2.48
N GLN A 87 20.94 1.78 3.39
CA GLN A 87 19.90 0.83 3.79
C GLN A 87 18.62 1.02 2.99
N GLN A 88 18.27 -0.01 2.21
CA GLN A 88 16.98 -0.10 1.51
C GLN A 88 16.00 -0.93 2.35
N LYS A 89 15.01 -0.28 2.96
CA LYS A 89 13.91 -0.96 3.63
C LYS A 89 12.74 -1.12 2.66
N ARG A 90 12.33 -2.37 2.42
CA ARG A 90 11.07 -2.67 1.71
C ARG A 90 9.89 -2.32 2.62
N ARG A 91 8.90 -1.61 2.06
CA ARG A 91 7.63 -1.24 2.72
C ARG A 91 6.50 -2.20 2.31
N PHE A 92 5.36 -2.01 2.95
CA PHE A 92 4.11 -2.74 2.71
C PHE A 92 4.23 -4.22 3.06
N LYS A 93 4.74 -4.46 4.27
CA LYS A 93 4.82 -5.74 4.97
C LYS A 93 4.03 -5.69 6.28
N GLY A 94 2.85 -5.07 6.24
CA GLY A 94 1.94 -4.94 7.38
C GLY A 94 1.99 -3.60 8.12
N GLU A 95 2.67 -2.58 7.58
CA GLU A 95 2.71 -1.26 8.21
C GLU A 95 1.37 -0.53 8.18
N ARG A 96 1.24 0.47 9.07
CA ARG A 96 0.11 1.39 9.08
C ARG A 96 0.44 2.62 8.23
N ILE A 97 -0.43 2.92 7.27
CA ILE A 97 -0.41 4.11 6.42
C ILE A 97 -1.52 5.05 6.88
N TYR A 98 -1.23 6.34 6.98
CA TYR A 98 -2.19 7.34 7.43
C TYR A 98 -2.56 8.29 6.31
N LEU A 99 -3.86 8.45 6.04
CA LEU A 99 -4.37 9.41 5.06
C LEU A 99 -4.87 10.68 5.74
N LEU A 100 -4.52 11.82 5.13
CA LEU A 100 -4.94 13.14 5.56
C LEU A 100 -6.31 13.49 4.95
N LYS A 101 -7.29 13.90 5.76
CA LYS A 101 -8.56 14.46 5.24
C LYS A 101 -8.28 15.74 4.43
N LYS A 102 -8.97 15.93 3.31
CA LYS A 102 -8.81 17.13 2.46
C LYS A 102 -9.06 18.43 3.23
N SER A 103 -10.02 18.41 4.15
CA SER A 103 -10.35 19.56 5.01
C SER A 103 -9.16 20.08 5.81
N TYR A 104 -8.24 19.22 6.27
CA TYR A 104 -7.05 19.67 7.00
C TYR A 104 -6.08 20.43 6.09
N LYS A 105 -5.92 19.99 4.84
CA LYS A 105 -5.09 20.66 3.85
C LYS A 105 -5.66 22.06 3.54
N ASP A 106 -6.97 22.15 3.37
CA ASP A 106 -7.66 23.42 3.14
C ASP A 106 -7.52 24.39 4.32
N SER A 107 -7.59 23.89 5.56
CA SER A 107 -7.36 24.71 6.77
C SER A 107 -5.95 25.29 6.83
N ILE A 108 -4.92 24.53 6.43
CA ILE A 108 -3.52 25.00 6.39
C ILE A 108 -3.38 26.12 5.35
N PHE A 109 -3.93 25.94 4.15
CA PHE A 109 -3.88 26.98 3.12
C PHE A 109 -4.61 28.26 3.54
N ARG A 110 -5.77 28.14 4.19
CA ARG A 110 -6.50 29.30 4.72
C ARG A 110 -5.70 30.03 5.80
N ALA A 111 -5.11 29.30 6.75
CA ALA A 111 -4.28 29.91 7.80
C ALA A 111 -3.09 30.68 7.22
N ASN A 112 -2.41 30.12 6.21
CA ASN A 112 -1.27 30.76 5.56
C ASN A 112 -1.64 31.91 4.60
N GLY A 113 -2.86 31.90 4.05
CA GLY A 113 -3.37 32.96 3.17
C GLY A 113 -3.84 34.22 3.91
N VAL A 114 -4.10 34.14 5.22
CA VAL A 114 -4.56 35.28 6.04
C VAL A 114 -3.42 36.25 6.42
N ILE A 115 -2.15 35.86 6.27
CA ILE A 115 -0.97 36.68 6.65
C ILE A 115 -0.56 37.68 5.53
N ARG A 116 -1.32 37.79 4.43
CA ARG A 116 -1.05 38.77 3.36
C ARG A 116 -2.21 39.76 3.19
N LYS A 117 -2.34 40.72 4.11
CA LYS A 117 -2.97 42.02 3.86
C LYS A 117 -2.27 43.09 4.67
#